data_AF-A0A3M1NH95-F1
#
_entry.id   AF-A0A3M1NH95-F1
#
_cell.length_a   1.000
_cell.length_b   1.000
_cell.length_c   1.000
_cell.angle_alpha   90.00
_cell.angle_beta   90.00
_cell.angle_gamma   90.00
#
_symmetry.space_group_name_H-M   'P 1'
#
loop_
_entity.id
_entity.type
_entity.pdbx_description
1 polymer ?
#
loop_
_entity_poly.entity_id
_entity_poly.type
_entity_poly.pdbx_seq_one_letter_code
_entity_poly.pdbx_strand_id
1 'polypeptide(L)'
;MDLEMVFSDTKWRIIEEVSKSEKSLDSLAKTLKTSSANISQQLRILELLGIIKKEKTGTVFKGKPRVMFSLKEDIAYIILASKDKTAKKLVRLTKGELASLKRIMGE
;
A
#
# COMPACT_ATOMS: atom_id res chain seq x y z
N MET A 1 -7.73 14.07 8.42
CA MET A 1 -6.45 13.36 8.20
C MET A 1 -6.03 13.67 6.79
N ASP A 2 -4.83 14.20 6.58
CA ASP A 2 -4.40 14.67 5.26
C ASP A 2 -3.93 13.49 4.39
N LEU A 3 -4.81 13.02 3.50
CA LEU A 3 -4.54 11.89 2.63
C LEU A 3 -3.41 12.20 1.63
N GLU A 4 -3.08 13.47 1.41
CA GLU A 4 -1.93 13.88 0.58
C GLU A 4 -0.60 13.38 1.15
N MET A 5 -0.50 13.20 2.48
CA MET A 5 0.68 12.59 3.09
C MET A 5 0.89 11.16 2.58
N VAL A 6 -0.16 10.38 2.32
CA VAL A 6 -0.09 8.96 1.90
C VAL A 6 0.50 8.81 0.51
N PHE A 7 0.21 9.75 -0.40
CA PHE A 7 0.60 9.71 -1.80
C PHE A 7 1.94 10.39 -2.09
N SER A 8 2.77 10.65 -1.08
CA SER A 8 4.18 10.99 -1.33
C SER A 8 4.84 9.87 -2.15
N ASP A 9 5.74 10.23 -3.07
CA ASP A 9 6.40 9.30 -4.00
C ASP A 9 6.89 7.99 -3.34
N THR A 10 7.58 8.09 -2.20
CA THR A 10 8.13 6.90 -1.52
C THR A 10 7.05 5.94 -1.01
N LYS A 11 5.97 6.45 -0.40
CA LYS A 11 4.89 5.60 0.13
C LYS A 11 4.09 4.95 -0.99
N TRP A 12 3.86 5.69 -2.07
CA TRP A 12 3.21 5.15 -3.25
C TRP A 12 4.02 4.01 -3.88
N ARG A 13 5.33 4.18 -4.00
CA ARG A 13 6.22 3.12 -4.49
C ARG A 13 6.28 1.89 -3.59
N ILE A 14 6.16 2.06 -2.27
CA ILE A 14 6.01 0.92 -1.35
C ILE A 14 4.69 0.19 -1.61
N ILE A 15 3.58 0.92 -1.72
CA ILE A 15 2.25 0.36 -2.01
C ILE A 15 2.28 -0.43 -3.33
N GLU A 16 2.90 0.13 -4.37
CA GLU A 16 3.07 -0.52 -5.67
C GLU A 16 3.89 -1.82 -5.58
N GLU A 17 4.94 -1.85 -4.78
CA GLU A 17 5.74 -3.07 -4.63
C GLU A 17 4.99 -4.16 -3.86
N VAL A 18 4.28 -3.81 -2.79
CA VAL A 18 3.55 -4.79 -1.97
C VAL A 18 2.22 -5.24 -2.59
N SER A 19 1.72 -4.54 -3.62
CA SER A 19 0.55 -4.97 -4.39
C SER A 19 0.89 -6.10 -5.37
N LYS A 20 2.15 -6.17 -5.84
CA LYS A 20 2.63 -7.21 -6.76
C LYS A 20 2.83 -8.56 -6.04
N SER A 21 3.38 -8.51 -4.84
CA SER A 21 3.61 -9.68 -3.98
C SER A 21 3.98 -9.25 -2.58
N GLU A 22 3.95 -10.17 -1.61
CA GLU A 22 4.41 -9.87 -0.26
C GLU A 22 5.92 -9.55 -0.27
N LYS A 23 6.33 -8.51 0.46
CA LYS A 23 7.72 -8.07 0.53
C LYS A 23 8.24 -8.02 1.95
N SER A 24 9.53 -8.28 2.13
CA SER A 24 10.23 -8.00 3.38
C SER A 24 10.77 -6.56 3.40
N LEU A 25 11.09 -6.07 4.61
CA LEU A 25 11.80 -4.80 4.81
C LEU A 25 13.05 -4.69 3.93
N ASP A 26 13.88 -5.73 3.96
CA ASP A 26 15.15 -5.76 3.23
C ASP A 26 14.95 -5.78 1.72
N SER A 27 13.92 -6.50 1.24
CA SER A 27 13.57 -6.50 -0.18
C SER A 27 13.13 -5.11 -0.63
N LEU A 28 12.27 -4.44 0.13
CA LEU A 28 11.79 -3.10 -0.18
C LEU A 28 12.93 -2.07 -0.18
N ALA A 29 13.81 -2.12 0.82
CA ALA A 29 14.98 -1.24 0.91
C ALA A 29 15.91 -1.39 -0.30
N LYS A 30 16.16 -2.63 -0.74
CA LYS A 30 16.94 -2.93 -1.94
C LYS A 30 16.25 -2.43 -3.21
N THR A 31 14.98 -2.77 -3.42
CA THR A 31 14.23 -2.40 -4.63
C THR A 31 14.10 -0.88 -4.76
N LEU A 32 13.80 -0.18 -3.67
CA LEU A 32 13.59 1.26 -3.65
C LEU A 32 14.89 2.06 -3.46
N LYS A 33 16.04 1.39 -3.38
CA LYS A 33 17.38 1.99 -3.23
C LYS A 33 17.44 3.03 -2.10
N THR A 34 16.95 2.65 -0.93
CA THR A 34 16.91 3.52 0.27
C THR A 34 17.21 2.71 1.53
N SER A 35 17.36 3.38 2.67
CA SER A 35 17.73 2.72 3.93
C SER A 35 16.57 1.92 4.51
N SER A 36 16.89 0.80 5.18
CA SER A 36 15.91 0.01 5.92
C SER A 36 15.22 0.84 7.03
N ALA A 37 15.92 1.83 7.60
CA ALA A 37 15.34 2.75 8.58
C ALA A 37 14.23 3.62 7.96
N ASN A 38 14.47 4.20 6.77
CA ASN A 38 13.46 4.97 6.04
C ASN A 38 12.26 4.09 5.67
N ILE A 39 12.50 2.91 5.10
CA ILE A 39 11.42 1.95 4.76
C ILE A 39 10.62 1.55 6.00
N SER A 40 11.27 1.27 7.12
CA SER A 40 10.61 0.92 8.38
C SER A 40 9.66 2.01 8.86
N GLN A 41 10.10 3.28 8.79
CA GLN A 41 9.25 4.42 9.14
C GLN A 41 8.03 4.53 8.22
N GLN A 42 8.22 4.41 6.91
CA GLN A 42 7.12 4.50 5.94
C GLN A 42 6.13 3.33 6.08
N LEU A 43 6.62 2.10 6.27
CA LEU A 43 5.78 0.92 6.50
C LEU A 43 4.95 1.06 7.77
N ARG A 44 5.53 1.58 8.86
CA ARG A 44 4.78 1.84 10.10
C ARG A 44 3.64 2.83 9.88
N ILE A 45 3.88 3.88 9.11
CA ILE A 45 2.82 4.85 8.76
C ILE A 45 1.72 4.15 7.96
N LEU A 46 2.08 3.43 6.88
CA LEU A 46 1.11 2.73 6.04
C LEU A 46 0.30 1.67 6.81
N GLU A 47 0.91 1.00 7.79
CA GLU A 47 0.23 0.05 8.68
C GLU A 47 -0.78 0.75 9.59
N LEU A 48 -0.40 1.86 10.23
CA LEU A 48 -1.30 2.66 11.08
C LEU A 48 -2.49 3.20 10.29
N LEU A 49 -2.30 3.48 9.02
CA LEU A 49 -3.35 3.89 8.09
C LEU A 49 -4.22 2.73 7.60
N GLY A 50 -3.86 1.48 7.92
CA GLY A 50 -4.58 0.28 7.52
C GLY A 50 -4.48 -0.03 6.02
N ILE A 51 -3.49 0.53 5.31
CA ILE A 51 -3.28 0.28 3.87
C ILE A 51 -2.55 -1.05 3.66
N ILE A 52 -1.56 -1.32 4.50
CA ILE A 52 -0.81 -2.57 4.49
C ILE A 52 -1.04 -3.35 5.77
N LYS A 53 -0.73 -4.64 5.73
CA LYS A 53 -0.63 -5.52 6.89
C LYS A 53 0.79 -6.06 7.03
N LYS A 54 1.17 -6.39 8.26
CA LYS A 54 2.39 -7.14 8.57
C LYS A 54 2.03 -8.54 9.04
N GLU A 55 2.72 -9.54 8.51
CA GLU A 55 2.56 -10.93 8.93
C GLU A 55 3.92 -11.50 9.35
N LYS A 56 3.94 -12.16 10.52
CA LYS A 56 5.13 -12.87 10.98
C LYS A 56 5.21 -14.21 10.27
N THR A 57 6.34 -14.52 9.66
CA THR A 57 6.56 -15.85 9.10
C THR A 57 6.75 -16.81 10.26
N GLY A 58 5.87 -17.82 10.38
CA GLY A 58 5.87 -18.75 11.53
C GLY A 58 7.21 -19.48 11.70
N THR A 59 7.77 -20.00 10.60
CA THR A 59 9.02 -20.78 10.64
C THR A 59 10.21 -19.93 10.26
N VAL A 60 11.00 -19.53 11.27
CA VAL A 60 12.24 -18.76 11.10
C VAL A 60 13.36 -19.71 10.69
N PHE A 61 13.56 -19.89 9.39
CA PHE A 61 14.80 -20.48 8.88
C PHE A 61 15.89 -19.41 8.78
N LYS A 62 17.16 -19.78 9.02
CA LYS A 62 18.31 -18.87 8.91
C LYS A 62 18.32 -18.24 7.51
N GLY A 63 18.22 -16.91 7.45
CA GLY A 63 18.18 -16.15 6.19
C GLY A 63 16.80 -15.88 5.60
N LYS A 64 15.71 -16.46 6.13
CA LYS A 64 14.34 -16.09 5.70
C LYS A 64 13.84 -14.84 6.44
N PRO A 65 13.10 -13.94 5.76
CA PRO A 65 12.51 -12.78 6.40
C PRO A 65 11.56 -13.20 7.53
N ARG A 66 11.67 -12.54 8.68
CA ARG A 66 10.81 -12.78 9.85
C ARG A 66 9.43 -12.11 9.73
N VAL A 67 9.33 -11.11 8.87
CA VAL A 67 8.12 -10.31 8.65
C VAL A 67 7.97 -10.04 7.16
N MET A 68 6.75 -10.25 6.67
CA MET A 68 6.32 -9.91 5.33
C MET A 68 5.23 -8.84 5.40
N PHE A 69 5.20 -7.99 4.39
CA PHE A 69 4.24 -6.91 4.24
C PHE A 69 3.48 -7.10 2.92
N SER A 70 2.17 -6.90 2.97
CA SER A 70 1.27 -6.99 1.82
C SER A 70 0.14 -5.98 1.95
N LEU A 71 -0.59 -5.71 0.86
CA LEU A 71 -1.82 -4.94 0.93
C LEU A 71 -2.81 -5.59 1.90
N LYS A 72 -3.47 -4.76 2.70
CA LYS A 72 -4.47 -5.25 3.64
C LYS A 72 -5.76 -5.64 2.93
N GLU A 73 -6.18 -4.83 1.98
CA GLU A 73 -7.44 -4.93 1.24
C GLU A 73 -7.37 -4.09 -0.04
N ASP A 74 -8.31 -4.31 -0.95
CA ASP A 74 -8.46 -3.47 -2.14
C ASP A 74 -8.99 -2.10 -1.75
N ILE A 75 -8.27 -1.05 -2.15
CA ILE A 75 -8.60 0.33 -1.82
C ILE A 75 -8.57 1.21 -3.07
N ALA A 76 -9.38 2.25 -3.09
CA ALA A 76 -9.29 3.33 -4.07
C ALA A 76 -9.21 4.67 -3.37
N TYR A 77 -8.35 5.54 -3.91
CA TYR A 77 -8.38 6.96 -3.59
C TYR A 77 -9.12 7.69 -4.70
N ILE A 78 -10.31 8.17 -4.38
CA ILE A 78 -11.22 8.77 -5.34
C ILE A 78 -11.20 10.28 -5.11
N ILE A 79 -10.81 11.01 -6.15
CA ILE A 79 -11.01 12.45 -6.26
C ILE A 79 -12.16 12.67 -7.25
N LEU A 80 -13.29 13.11 -6.72
CA LEU A 80 -14.45 13.52 -7.50
C LEU A 80 -14.44 15.03 -7.65
N ALA A 81 -14.45 15.50 -8.89
CA ALA A 81 -14.73 16.87 -9.25
C ALA A 81 -15.87 16.88 -10.27
N SER A 82 -17.07 17.23 -9.83
CA SER A 82 -18.24 17.39 -10.68
C SER A 82 -18.92 18.72 -10.42
N LYS A 83 -19.85 19.10 -11.31
CA LYS A 83 -20.55 20.39 -11.28
C LYS A 83 -21.18 20.73 -9.92
N ASP A 84 -21.70 19.72 -9.23
CA ASP A 84 -22.48 19.90 -7.99
C ASP A 84 -21.83 19.24 -6.76
N LYS A 85 -20.69 18.56 -6.94
CA LYS A 85 -20.04 17.84 -5.85
C LYS A 85 -18.53 17.73 -6.05
N THR A 86 -17.81 18.03 -4.98
CA THR A 86 -16.40 17.68 -4.86
C THR A 86 -16.22 16.75 -3.67
N ALA A 87 -15.37 15.74 -3.83
CA ALA A 87 -15.03 14.83 -2.75
C ALA A 87 -13.63 14.27 -2.94
N LYS A 88 -12.90 14.09 -1.84
CA LYS A 88 -11.66 13.30 -1.78
C LYS A 88 -11.86 12.23 -0.72
N LYS A 89 -11.76 10.96 -1.08
CA LYS A 89 -11.96 9.86 -0.12
C LYS A 89 -11.12 8.65 -0.44
N LEU A 90 -10.54 8.05 0.59
CA LEU A 90 -10.02 6.69 0.54
C LEU A 90 -11.16 5.74 0.89
N VAL A 91 -11.48 4.83 -0.02
CA VAL A 91 -12.55 3.84 0.15
C VAL A 91 -11.98 2.43 0.03
N ARG A 92 -12.58 1.51 0.78
CA ARG A 92 -12.37 0.08 0.63
C ARG A 92 -13.29 -0.40 -0.47
N LEU A 93 -12.78 -1.25 -1.34
CA LEU A 93 -13.51 -1.74 -2.49
C LEU A 93 -14.08 -3.13 -2.21
N THR A 94 -15.35 -3.31 -2.53
CA THR A 94 -15.91 -4.63 -2.77
C THR A 94 -15.39 -5.19 -4.10
N LYS A 95 -15.51 -6.51 -4.29
CA LYS A 95 -15.14 -7.17 -5.56
C LYS A 95 -15.82 -6.55 -6.78
N GLY A 96 -17.09 -6.15 -6.66
CA GLY A 96 -17.86 -5.54 -7.75
C GLY A 96 -17.39 -4.12 -8.09
N GLU A 97 -17.09 -3.32 -7.07
CA GLU A 97 -16.54 -1.96 -7.25
C GLU A 97 -15.14 -2.00 -7.86
N LEU A 98 -14.29 -2.93 -7.41
CA LEU A 98 -12.96 -3.15 -7.99
C LEU A 98 -13.05 -3.51 -9.48
N ALA A 99 -13.93 -4.45 -9.85
CA ALA A 99 -14.13 -4.83 -11.25
C ALA A 99 -14.62 -3.65 -12.10
N SER A 100 -15.48 -2.79 -11.54
CA SER A 100 -15.96 -1.60 -12.21
C SER A 100 -14.85 -0.57 -12.42
N LEU A 101 -14.00 -0.36 -11.41
CA LEU A 101 -12.84 0.53 -11.51
C LEU A 101 -11.81 0.03 -12.52
N LYS A 102 -11.49 -1.26 -12.52
CA LYS A 102 -10.57 -1.85 -13.52
C LYS A 102 -11.03 -1.59 -14.95
N ARG A 103 -12.32 -1.79 -15.21
CA ARG A 103 -12.92 -1.47 -16.52
C ARG A 103 -12.77 0.00 -16.89
N ILE A 104 -12.96 0.92 -15.95
CA ILE A 104 -12.77 2.36 -16.18
C ILE A 104 -11.30 2.70 -16.44
N MET A 105 -10.37 2.00 -15.78
CA MET A 105 -8.93 2.20 -15.91
C MET A 105 -8.31 1.50 -17.12
N GLY A 106 -9.07 0.69 -17.86
CA GLY A 106 -8.60 -0.03 -19.04
C GLY A 106 -7.82 -1.32 -18.73
N GLU A 107 -8.03 -1.89 -17.55
CA GLU A 107 -7.49 -3.19 -17.11
C GLU A 107 -8.49 -4.34 -17.30
#